data_AF-A0A8I2G0N9-F1
#
_entry.id   AF-A0A8I2G0N9-F1
#
_cell.length_a   1.000
_cell.length_b   1.000
_cell.length_c   1.000
_cell.angle_alpha   90.00
_cell.angle_beta   90.00
_cell.angle_gamma   90.00
#
_symmetry.space_group_name_H-M   'P 1'
#
loop_
_entity.id
_entity.type
_entity.pdbx_description
1 polymer ?
#
loop_
_entity_poly.entity_id
_entity_poly.type
_entity_poly.pdbx_seq_one_letter_code
_entity_poly.pdbx_strand_id
1 'polypeptide(L)'
;MRKRIICALLQLSLISCMTEVFAETIDVRLRIHQKESAEKTITRENLIKIKQFILEQGNRETYCNMYNNNPAYQTKNFRFYLNPDSGQENINCDPKKSGFHNLTIRNSDGGKNQYRAVEFLDKHYVYITANWPTDDLTVQQVRQFVVDAMKEILAEIKKKEPNKPDAGDGK
;
A
#
# COMPACT_ATOMS: atom_id res chain seq x y z
N MET A 1 60.70 41.77 39.02
CA MET A 1 60.42 41.36 37.62
C MET A 1 59.51 40.14 37.67
N ARG A 2 58.20 40.29 37.36
CA ARG A 2 57.54 39.91 36.09
C ARG A 2 57.70 38.40 35.81
N LYS A 3 56.69 37.53 35.71
CA LYS A 3 55.23 37.63 35.50
C LYS A 3 54.58 36.33 36.04
N ARG A 4 53.41 36.43 36.68
CA ARG A 4 52.51 35.29 36.90
C ARG A 4 51.69 35.09 35.62
N ILE A 5 51.79 33.93 34.99
CA ILE A 5 50.94 33.54 33.86
C ILE A 5 49.67 32.94 34.47
N ILE A 6 48.57 33.71 34.43
CA ILE A 6 47.24 33.19 34.71
C ILE A 6 46.70 32.69 33.37
N CYS A 7 46.77 31.38 33.14
CA CYS A 7 46.03 30.73 32.07
C CYS A 7 44.58 30.58 32.52
N ALA A 8 43.71 31.47 32.03
CA ALA A 8 42.27 31.31 32.14
C ALA A 8 41.83 30.17 31.20
N LEU A 9 41.51 29.00 31.77
CA LEU A 9 40.81 27.93 31.08
C LEU A 9 39.31 28.24 31.11
N LEU A 10 38.82 28.86 30.04
CA LEU A 10 37.39 28.94 29.74
C LEU A 10 36.97 27.60 29.13
N GLN A 11 36.47 26.67 29.94
CA GLN A 11 35.70 25.54 29.43
C GLN A 11 34.28 26.02 29.13
N LEU A 12 33.99 26.28 27.85
CA LEU A 12 32.63 26.31 27.33
C LEU A 12 32.10 24.87 27.37
N SER A 13 31.27 24.55 28.36
CA SER A 13 30.46 23.34 28.31
C SER A 13 29.36 23.56 27.26
N LEU A 14 29.53 22.94 26.09
CA LEU A 14 28.46 22.78 25.12
C LEU A 14 27.37 21.91 25.75
N ILE A 15 26.32 22.57 26.26
CA ILE A 15 25.06 21.90 26.56
C ILE A 15 24.46 21.53 25.20
N SER A 16 24.81 20.34 24.70
CA SER A 16 24.08 19.70 23.63
C SER A 16 22.71 19.32 24.20
N CYS A 17 21.77 20.25 24.11
CA CYS A 17 20.36 19.94 24.27
C CYS A 17 19.97 19.08 23.07
N MET A 18 20.22 17.77 23.16
CA MET A 18 19.63 16.80 22.26
C MET A 18 18.14 16.78 22.58
N THR A 19 17.38 17.66 21.94
CA THR A 19 15.95 17.44 21.82
C THR A 19 15.78 16.21 20.93
N GLU A 20 15.67 15.05 21.57
CA GLU A 20 15.13 13.86 20.93
C GLU A 20 13.71 14.21 20.47
N VAL A 21 13.59 14.51 19.18
CA VAL A 21 12.29 14.59 18.52
C VAL A 21 11.81 13.15 18.39
N PHE A 22 11.04 12.70 19.37
CA PHE A 22 10.24 11.48 19.23
C PHE A 22 9.21 11.74 18.14
N ALA A 23 9.51 11.31 16.92
CA ALA A 23 8.53 11.26 15.85
C ALA A 23 7.58 10.09 16.17
N GLU A 24 6.46 10.38 16.85
CA GLU A 24 5.31 9.49 16.83
C GLU A 24 4.77 9.45 15.39
N THR A 25 5.16 8.44 14.62
CA THR A 25 4.58 8.19 13.28
C THR A 25 3.22 7.53 13.44
N ILE A 26 2.24 8.35 13.82
CA ILE A 26 0.82 7.99 13.84
C ILE A 26 0.40 7.75 12.38
N ASP A 27 0.25 6.48 12.00
CA ASP A 27 -0.43 5.97 10.79
C ASP A 27 -0.05 6.68 9.46
N VAL A 28 0.87 6.09 8.69
CA VAL A 28 1.29 6.64 7.39
C VAL A 28 0.17 6.46 6.36
N ARG A 29 -0.60 7.54 6.13
CA ARG A 29 -1.64 7.61 5.10
C ARG A 29 -1.20 8.44 3.90
N LEU A 30 -1.34 7.88 2.70
CA LEU A 30 -1.15 8.58 1.44
C LEU A 30 -2.51 8.75 0.74
N ARG A 31 -2.84 9.99 0.36
CA ARG A 31 -4.04 10.32 -0.42
C ARG A 31 -3.62 10.79 -1.81
N ILE A 32 -4.18 10.19 -2.85
CA ILE A 32 -3.87 10.52 -4.25
C ILE A 32 -5.12 11.07 -4.93
N HIS A 33 -5.05 12.32 -5.41
CA HIS A 33 -6.10 12.90 -6.26
C HIS A 33 -5.94 12.43 -7.70
N GLN A 34 -6.94 11.74 -8.23
CA GLN A 34 -6.83 11.01 -9.50
C GLN A 34 -6.74 11.92 -10.74
N LYS A 35 -7.34 13.12 -10.70
CA LYS A 35 -7.37 14.03 -11.86
C LYS A 35 -6.05 14.79 -12.07
N GLU A 36 -5.32 15.05 -10.99
CA GLU A 36 -4.16 15.95 -10.98
C GLU A 36 -2.84 15.20 -10.71
N SER A 37 -2.92 13.92 -10.36
CA SER A 37 -1.73 13.11 -10.09
C SER A 37 -1.05 12.69 -11.39
N ALA A 38 0.28 12.83 -11.42
CA ALA A 38 1.12 12.22 -12.47
C ALA A 38 1.29 10.69 -12.29
N GLU A 39 0.71 10.10 -11.24
CA GLU A 39 0.74 8.66 -10.98
C GLU A 39 -0.05 7.87 -12.04
N LYS A 40 0.64 6.98 -12.76
CA LYS A 40 0.04 6.16 -13.84
C LYS A 40 -0.30 4.74 -13.40
N THR A 41 0.25 4.28 -12.28
CA THR A 41 0.07 2.90 -11.80
C THR A 41 -1.10 2.85 -10.82
N ILE A 42 -1.05 3.67 -9.76
CA ILE A 42 -2.08 3.72 -8.71
C ILE A 42 -3.26 4.58 -9.17
N THR A 43 -4.01 4.03 -10.13
CA THR A 43 -5.22 4.65 -10.66
C THR A 43 -6.46 3.85 -10.28
N ARG A 44 -7.59 4.53 -10.13
CA ARG A 44 -8.88 3.87 -9.88
C ARG A 44 -9.25 2.89 -10.98
N GLU A 45 -8.91 3.20 -12.23
CA GLU A 45 -9.13 2.30 -13.36
C GLU A 45 -8.35 0.99 -13.20
N ASN A 46 -7.06 1.06 -12.88
CA ASN A 46 -6.24 -0.14 -12.64
C ASN A 46 -6.74 -0.92 -11.42
N LEU A 47 -7.16 -0.24 -10.35
CA LEU A 47 -7.72 -0.90 -9.17
C LEU A 47 -9.05 -1.61 -9.46
N ILE A 48 -9.90 -1.04 -10.32
CA ILE A 48 -11.13 -1.69 -10.78
C ILE A 48 -10.80 -2.93 -11.62
N LYS A 49 -9.82 -2.83 -12.54
CA LYS A 49 -9.36 -3.98 -13.33
C LYS A 49 -8.83 -5.10 -12.44
N ILE A 50 -8.01 -4.76 -11.45
CA ILE A 50 -7.50 -5.72 -10.45
C ILE A 50 -8.65 -6.35 -9.65
N LYS A 51 -9.61 -5.54 -9.18
CA LYS A 51 -10.78 -6.04 -8.46
C LYS A 51 -11.55 -7.06 -9.29
N GLN A 52 -11.87 -6.74 -10.55
CA GLN A 52 -12.59 -7.65 -11.46
C GLN A 52 -11.81 -8.94 -11.67
N PHE A 53 -10.51 -8.82 -11.96
CA PHE A 53 -9.64 -9.97 -12.13
C PHE A 53 -9.62 -10.90 -10.93
N ILE A 54 -9.48 -10.37 -9.70
CA ILE A 54 -9.47 -11.20 -8.49
C ILE A 54 -10.85 -11.85 -8.25
N LEU A 55 -11.95 -11.15 -8.55
CA LEU A 55 -13.29 -11.74 -8.42
C LEU A 55 -13.54 -12.89 -9.41
N GLU A 56 -12.97 -12.81 -10.60
CA GLU A 56 -13.16 -13.80 -11.67
C GLU A 56 -12.15 -14.97 -11.61
N GLN A 57 -10.90 -14.67 -11.27
CA GLN A 57 -9.75 -15.59 -11.38
C GLN A 57 -9.13 -15.96 -10.03
N GLY A 58 -9.55 -15.28 -8.96
CA GLY A 58 -9.01 -15.48 -7.62
C GLY A 58 -9.60 -16.71 -6.93
N ASN A 59 -8.85 -17.19 -5.94
CA ASN A 59 -9.30 -18.20 -5.00
C ASN A 59 -10.00 -17.54 -3.80
N ARG A 60 -10.41 -18.35 -2.82
CA ARG A 60 -10.89 -17.87 -1.53
C ARG A 60 -9.85 -18.16 -0.45
N GLU A 61 -9.49 -17.13 0.30
CA GLU A 61 -8.56 -17.23 1.44
C GLU A 61 -9.04 -16.38 2.62
N THR A 62 -8.79 -16.85 3.85
CA THR A 62 -8.95 -16.06 5.07
C THR A 62 -7.59 -15.58 5.53
N TYR A 63 -7.40 -14.27 5.70
CA TYR A 63 -6.10 -13.69 6.09
C TYR A 63 -6.12 -12.90 7.40
N CYS A 64 -7.30 -12.57 7.92
CA CYS A 64 -7.49 -11.83 9.16
C CYS A 64 -8.73 -12.35 9.90
N ASN A 65 -8.88 -12.00 11.17
CA ASN A 65 -10.02 -12.44 11.99
C ASN A 65 -11.32 -11.68 11.68
N MET A 66 -11.26 -10.60 10.91
CA MET A 66 -12.41 -9.75 10.62
C MET A 66 -13.29 -10.31 9.49
N TYR A 67 -12.68 -11.00 8.52
CA TYR A 67 -13.31 -11.47 7.29
C TYR A 67 -12.91 -12.92 7.01
N ASN A 68 -13.81 -13.68 6.40
CA ASN A 68 -13.62 -15.07 6.01
C ASN A 68 -13.82 -15.23 4.50
N ASN A 69 -13.06 -16.14 3.88
CA ASN A 69 -13.21 -16.50 2.47
C ASN A 69 -13.15 -15.29 1.52
N ASN A 70 -12.22 -14.37 1.76
CA ASN A 70 -11.98 -13.23 0.89
C ASN A 70 -11.62 -13.70 -0.52
N PRO A 71 -12.16 -13.06 -1.58
CA PRO A 71 -11.58 -13.18 -2.91
C PRO A 71 -10.10 -12.77 -2.85
N ALA A 72 -9.23 -13.67 -3.29
CA ALA A 72 -7.80 -13.51 -3.13
C ALA A 72 -7.04 -13.96 -4.38
N TYR A 73 -5.92 -13.31 -4.65
CA TYR A 73 -5.00 -13.72 -5.70
C TYR A 73 -3.57 -13.64 -5.19
N GLN A 74 -2.74 -14.57 -5.64
CA GLN A 74 -1.32 -14.60 -5.30
C GLN A 74 -0.49 -14.44 -6.57
N THR A 75 0.44 -13.49 -6.54
CA THR A 75 1.52 -13.38 -7.51
C THR A 75 2.80 -13.95 -6.90
N LYS A 76 3.95 -13.78 -7.56
CA LYS A 76 5.22 -14.26 -7.04
C LYS A 76 5.54 -13.65 -5.66
N ASN A 77 5.46 -12.32 -5.56
CA ASN A 77 5.93 -11.60 -4.37
C ASN A 77 4.80 -11.07 -3.48
N PHE A 78 3.56 -11.09 -3.96
CA PHE A 78 2.44 -10.46 -3.25
C PHE A 78 1.20 -11.35 -3.18
N ARG A 79 0.44 -11.16 -2.11
CA ARG A 79 -0.92 -11.65 -1.95
C ARG A 79 -1.89 -10.48 -1.90
N PHE A 80 -3.01 -10.63 -2.58
CA PHE A 80 -4.03 -9.62 -2.74
C PHE A 80 -5.33 -10.15 -2.16
N TYR A 81 -6.00 -9.35 -1.33
CA TYR A 81 -7.26 -9.72 -0.68
C TYR A 81 -8.27 -8.59 -0.88
N LEU A 82 -9.48 -8.95 -1.32
CA LEU A 82 -10.59 -8.02 -1.41
C LEU A 82 -11.42 -8.07 -0.13
N ASN A 83 -11.55 -6.91 0.53
CA ASN A 83 -12.39 -6.74 1.71
C ASN A 83 -13.74 -6.13 1.34
N PRO A 84 -14.84 -6.58 1.95
CA PRO A 84 -16.17 -6.11 1.62
C PRO A 84 -16.37 -4.66 2.10
N ASP A 85 -17.03 -3.84 1.28
CA ASP A 85 -17.32 -2.44 1.63
C ASP A 85 -18.25 -2.30 2.85
N SER A 86 -19.05 -3.32 3.13
CA SER A 86 -20.01 -3.38 4.26
C SER A 86 -19.39 -3.91 5.56
N GLY A 87 -18.08 -4.19 5.57
CA GLY A 87 -17.41 -4.70 6.76
C GLY A 87 -17.98 -6.04 7.22
N GLN A 88 -18.20 -6.20 8.53
CA GLN A 88 -18.62 -7.48 9.12
C GLN A 88 -20.04 -7.90 8.75
N GLU A 89 -20.90 -7.01 8.23
CA GLU A 89 -22.21 -7.39 7.69
C GLU A 89 -22.08 -8.37 6.50
N ASN A 90 -20.93 -8.34 5.82
CA ASN A 90 -20.54 -9.30 4.80
C ASN A 90 -19.28 -10.08 5.19
N ILE A 91 -19.25 -10.63 6.42
CA ILE A 91 -18.10 -11.37 6.95
C ILE A 91 -17.60 -12.51 6.05
N ASN A 92 -18.46 -13.14 5.24
CA ASN A 92 -18.09 -14.24 4.34
C ASN A 92 -17.70 -13.78 2.93
N CYS A 93 -17.55 -12.47 2.72
CA CYS A 93 -17.12 -11.87 1.45
C CYS A 93 -17.93 -12.36 0.23
N ASP A 94 -19.25 -12.33 0.35
CA ASP A 94 -20.18 -12.64 -0.74
C ASP A 94 -20.29 -11.44 -1.70
N PRO A 95 -19.92 -11.58 -2.99
CA PRO A 95 -20.04 -10.50 -3.97
C PRO A 95 -21.45 -10.04 -4.30
N LYS A 96 -22.47 -10.79 -3.86
CA LYS A 96 -23.87 -10.37 -4.02
C LYS A 96 -24.32 -9.38 -2.94
N LYS A 97 -23.58 -9.26 -1.83
CA LYS A 97 -23.98 -8.44 -0.67
C LYS A 97 -23.39 -7.04 -0.66
N SER A 98 -22.20 -6.84 -1.21
CA SER A 98 -21.55 -5.53 -1.26
C SER A 98 -20.50 -5.44 -2.36
N GLY A 99 -19.97 -4.24 -2.59
CA GLY A 99 -18.74 -4.06 -3.35
C GLY A 99 -17.49 -4.48 -2.58
N PHE A 100 -16.34 -4.30 -3.24
CA PHE A 100 -15.00 -4.60 -2.74
C PHE A 100 -14.00 -3.53 -3.21
N HIS A 101 -14.10 -2.33 -2.65
CA HIS A 101 -13.24 -1.20 -2.95
C HIS A 101 -12.12 -1.00 -1.92
N ASN A 102 -11.86 -2.03 -1.12
CA ASN A 102 -10.73 -2.10 -0.21
C ASN A 102 -9.86 -3.32 -0.58
N LEU A 103 -8.71 -3.03 -1.17
CA LEU A 103 -7.70 -4.02 -1.57
C LEU A 103 -6.60 -4.06 -0.52
N THR A 104 -6.47 -5.17 0.18
CA THR A 104 -5.31 -5.43 1.05
C THR A 104 -4.22 -6.15 0.25
N ILE A 105 -3.01 -5.62 0.34
CA ILE A 105 -1.80 -6.17 -0.30
C ILE A 105 -0.85 -6.61 0.81
N ARG A 106 -0.39 -7.85 0.70
CA ARG A 106 0.57 -8.46 1.64
C ARG A 106 1.82 -8.92 0.88
N ASN A 107 3.01 -8.74 1.44
CA ASN A 107 4.20 -9.44 0.95
C ASN A 107 4.06 -10.95 1.21
N SER A 108 4.31 -11.78 0.19
CA SER A 108 4.25 -13.24 0.30
C SER A 108 5.20 -13.81 1.36
N ASP A 109 6.36 -13.19 1.57
CA ASP A 109 7.37 -13.62 2.55
C ASP A 109 6.99 -13.27 4.00
N GLY A 110 5.97 -12.42 4.17
CA GLY A 110 5.46 -11.97 5.46
C GLY A 110 6.38 -11.00 6.21
N GLY A 111 6.34 -11.03 7.55
CA GLY A 111 7.19 -10.22 8.42
C GLY A 111 6.58 -8.89 8.91
N LYS A 112 7.44 -8.02 9.49
CA LYS A 112 7.06 -6.66 9.91
C LYS A 112 6.66 -5.85 8.68
N ASN A 113 5.72 -4.91 8.83
CA ASN A 113 5.32 -4.00 7.74
C ASN A 113 4.77 -4.71 6.49
N GLN A 114 4.26 -5.94 6.61
CA GLN A 114 3.89 -6.75 5.46
C GLN A 114 2.59 -6.30 4.76
N TYR A 115 1.72 -5.49 5.39
CA TYR A 115 0.39 -5.14 4.87
C TYR A 115 0.26 -3.68 4.45
N ARG A 116 -0.37 -3.44 3.29
CA ARG A 116 -0.95 -2.14 2.90
C ARG A 116 -2.41 -2.32 2.50
N ALA A 117 -3.26 -1.35 2.82
CA ALA A 117 -4.60 -1.29 2.28
C ALA A 117 -4.70 -0.16 1.26
N VAL A 118 -5.44 -0.40 0.19
CA VAL A 118 -5.74 0.56 -0.88
C VAL A 118 -7.25 0.68 -1.01
N GLU A 119 -7.77 1.85 -0.66
CA GLU A 119 -9.20 2.17 -0.72
C GLU A 119 -9.48 3.06 -1.93
N PHE A 120 -10.47 2.68 -2.73
CA PHE A 120 -10.80 3.32 -4.01
C PHE A 120 -12.30 3.40 -4.28
N LEU A 121 -13.08 3.49 -3.20
CA LEU A 121 -14.53 3.71 -3.26
C LEU A 121 -14.84 5.11 -3.80
N ASP A 122 -14.10 6.12 -3.34
CA ASP A 122 -14.20 7.49 -3.82
C ASP A 122 -13.75 7.60 -5.29
N LYS A 123 -14.48 8.38 -6.09
CA LYS A 123 -14.21 8.53 -7.54
C LYS A 123 -13.03 9.45 -7.84
N HIS A 124 -12.65 10.32 -6.91
CA HIS A 124 -11.61 11.33 -7.03
C HIS A 124 -10.35 10.96 -6.26
N TYR A 125 -10.46 10.15 -5.22
CA TYR A 125 -9.34 9.83 -4.33
C TYR A 125 -9.08 8.33 -4.24
N VAL A 126 -7.79 8.01 -4.17
CA VAL A 126 -7.31 6.71 -3.68
C VAL A 126 -6.59 6.97 -2.37
N TYR A 127 -6.89 6.15 -1.37
CA TYR A 127 -6.24 6.20 -0.06
C TYR A 127 -5.38 4.95 0.10
N ILE A 128 -4.15 5.13 0.56
CA ILE A 128 -3.25 4.05 0.91
C ILE A 128 -2.89 4.20 2.38
N THR A 129 -3.08 3.12 3.14
CA THR A 129 -2.69 3.05 4.54
C THR A 129 -1.68 1.92 4.72
N ALA A 130 -0.68 2.18 5.55
CA ALA A 130 0.16 1.11 6.08
C ALA A 130 -0.43 0.67 7.42
N ASN A 131 -0.72 -0.63 7.56
CA ASN A 131 -1.26 -1.14 8.80
C ASN A 131 -0.12 -1.66 9.70
N TRP A 132 -0.18 -1.21 10.95
CA TRP A 132 0.59 -1.54 12.15
C TRP A 132 1.61 -2.70 12.11
N PRO A 133 2.80 -2.56 12.73
CA PRO A 133 3.44 -1.33 13.20
C PRO A 133 4.18 -0.63 12.05
N THR A 134 3.93 0.67 11.81
CA THR A 134 4.44 1.44 10.66
C THR A 134 5.65 2.31 10.96
N ASP A 135 6.20 2.17 12.16
CA ASP A 135 7.03 3.16 12.84
C ASP A 135 8.29 3.57 12.04
N ASP A 136 8.70 2.73 11.08
CA ASP A 136 9.92 2.90 10.27
C ASP A 136 9.65 3.19 8.78
N LEU A 137 8.41 3.43 8.35
CA LEU A 137 8.08 3.60 6.93
C LEU A 137 7.85 5.05 6.53
N THR A 138 8.49 5.46 5.43
CA THR A 138 8.19 6.71 4.74
C THR A 138 6.99 6.56 3.80
N VAL A 139 6.32 7.68 3.50
CA VAL A 139 5.28 7.74 2.46
C VAL A 139 5.77 7.20 1.11
N GLN A 140 7.03 7.45 0.76
CA GLN A 140 7.60 6.96 -0.50
C GLN A 140 7.77 5.43 -0.49
N GLN A 141 8.18 4.83 0.62
CA GLN A 141 8.24 3.36 0.74
C GLN A 141 6.85 2.73 0.68
N VAL A 142 5.86 3.34 1.32
CA VAL A 142 4.46 2.91 1.23
C VAL A 142 3.96 2.96 -0.22
N ARG A 143 4.21 4.07 -0.92
CA ARG A 143 3.85 4.22 -2.33
C ARG A 143 4.54 3.19 -3.21
N GLN A 144 5.86 3.02 -3.06
CA GLN A 144 6.64 2.11 -3.89
C GLN A 144 6.17 0.67 -3.74
N PHE A 145 5.90 0.23 -2.51
CA PHE A 145 5.34 -1.10 -2.25
C PHE A 145 4.04 -1.35 -3.04
N VAL A 146 3.10 -0.40 -3.03
CA VAL A 146 1.83 -0.54 -3.76
C VAL A 146 2.06 -0.49 -5.27
N VAL A 147 2.96 0.37 -5.76
CA VAL A 147 3.33 0.42 -7.19
C VAL A 147 3.87 -0.92 -7.67
N ASP A 148 4.78 -1.53 -6.92
CA ASP A 148 5.40 -2.81 -7.30
C ASP A 148 4.38 -3.94 -7.32
N ALA A 149 3.54 -4.03 -6.29
CA ALA A 149 2.44 -4.99 -6.23
C ALA A 149 1.45 -4.82 -7.40
N MET A 150 1.03 -3.58 -7.68
CA MET A 150 0.11 -3.29 -8.79
C MET A 150 0.71 -3.65 -10.14
N LYS A 151 1.99 -3.34 -10.38
CA LYS A 151 2.68 -3.72 -11.62
C LYS A 151 2.70 -5.24 -11.81
N GLU A 152 2.95 -5.99 -10.74
CA GLU A 152 3.02 -7.45 -10.82
C GLU A 152 1.66 -8.07 -11.18
N ILE A 153 0.58 -7.70 -10.49
CA ILE A 153 -0.76 -8.22 -10.80
C ILE A 153 -1.29 -7.72 -12.15
N LEU A 154 -0.99 -6.48 -12.57
CA LEU A 154 -1.37 -5.98 -13.89
C LEU A 154 -0.64 -6.74 -15.02
N ALA A 155 0.60 -7.19 -14.78
CA ALA A 155 1.30 -8.06 -15.72
C ALA A 155 0.63 -9.45 -15.82
N GLU A 156 0.16 -10.00 -14.70
CA GLU A 156 -0.61 -11.26 -14.71
C GLU A 156 -1.95 -11.13 -15.47
N ILE A 157 -2.65 -10.00 -15.30
CA ILE A 157 -3.88 -9.71 -16.05
C ILE A 157 -3.61 -9.73 -17.56
N LYS A 158 -2.57 -9.01 -18.01
CA LYS A 158 -2.20 -8.95 -19.44
C LYS A 158 -1.85 -10.32 -20.04
N LYS A 159 -1.26 -11.23 -19.26
CA LYS A 159 -0.95 -12.59 -19.74
C LYS A 159 -2.20 -13.44 -19.95
N LYS A 160 -3.28 -13.16 -19.22
CA LYS A 160 -4.54 -13.91 -19.27
C LYS A 160 -5.58 -13.31 -20.22
N GLU A 161 -5.40 -12.08 -20.67
CA GLU A 161 -6.20 -11.53 -21.76
C GLU A 161 -5.95 -12.37 -23.02
N PRO A 162 -6.99 -12.94 -23.66
CA PRO A 162 -6.80 -13.68 -24.90
C PRO A 162 -6.16 -12.73 -25.92
N ASN A 163 -5.10 -13.18 -26.60
CA ASN A 163 -4.52 -12.46 -27.72
C ASN A 163 -5.66 -12.06 -28.66
N LYS A 164 -6.02 -10.78 -28.68
CA LYS A 164 -6.96 -10.25 -29.66
C LYS A 164 -6.29 -10.56 -31.00
N PRO A 165 -6.88 -11.40 -31.87
CA PRO A 165 -6.28 -11.63 -33.17
C PRO A 165 -6.13 -10.25 -33.81
N ASP A 166 -4.91 -9.96 -34.26
CA ASP A 166 -4.61 -8.78 -35.05
C ASP A 166 -5.69 -8.72 -36.12
N ALA A 167 -6.43 -7.61 -36.19
CA ALA A 167 -7.38 -7.38 -37.27
C ALA A 167 -6.54 -7.18 -38.52
N GLY A 168 -6.06 -8.30 -39.08
CA GLY A 168 -5.31 -8.33 -40.31
C GLY A 168 -6.17 -7.69 -41.38
N ASP A 169 -5.64 -6.61 -41.94
CA ASP A 169 -6.19 -5.90 -43.07
C ASP A 169 -6.61 -6.90 -44.16
N GLY A 170 -7.92 -7.12 -44.23
CA GLY A 170 -8.55 -7.82 -45.34
C GLY A 170 -8.39 -6.94 -46.58
N LYS A 171 -7.45 -7.34 -47.43
CA LYS A 171 -7.24 -6.84 -48.79
C LYS A 171 -8.51 -6.92 -49.63
#